data_AF-A0A935MGX4-F1
#
_entry.id   AF-A0A935MGX4-F1
#
_cell.length_a   1.000
_cell.length_b   1.000
_cell.length_c   1.000
_cell.angle_alpha   90.00
_cell.angle_beta   90.00
_cell.angle_gamma   90.00
#
_symmetry.space_group_name_H-M   'P 1'
#
loop_
_entity.id
_entity.type
_entity.pdbx_description
1 polymer ?
#
loop_
_entity_poly.entity_id
_entity_poly.type
_entity_poly.pdbx_seq_one_letter_code
_entity_poly.pdbx_strand_id
1 'polypeptide(L)' 'MSLADDLLKNFEHVIESVALFPSDEGRFEVSVNGQLVYSKLQAKRHAEAGEIVNLIHKMVEG' A
#
# COMPACT_ATOMS: atom_id res chain seq x y z
N MET A 1 10.75 6.28 7.29
CA MET A 1 9.28 6.51 7.32
C MET A 1 8.61 5.18 7.06
N SER A 2 7.44 4.95 7.65
CA SER A 2 6.63 3.77 7.35
C SER A 2 5.77 4.01 6.10
N LEU A 3 5.29 2.95 5.45
CA LEU A 3 4.35 3.09 4.34
C LEU A 3 3.09 3.84 4.75
N ALA A 4 2.56 3.60 5.96
CA ALA A 4 1.36 4.30 6.43
C ALA A 4 1.58 5.82 6.50
N ASP A 5 2.76 6.26 6.98
CA ASP A 5 3.11 7.69 7.01
C ASP A 5 3.15 8.27 5.59
N ASP A 6 3.74 7.53 4.64
CA ASP A 6 3.84 7.98 3.25
C ASP A 6 2.45 8.07 2.60
N LEU A 7 1.54 7.13 2.87
CA LEU A 7 0.18 7.17 2.35
C LEU A 7 -0.61 8.36 2.90
N LEU A 8 -0.55 8.61 4.21
CA LEU A 8 -1.26 9.74 4.81
C LEU A 8 -0.72 11.07 4.28
N LYS A 9 0.60 11.24 4.17
CA LYS A 9 1.20 12.47 3.62
C LYS A 9 0.77 12.80 2.19
N ASN A 10 0.58 11.78 1.35
CA ASN A 10 0.25 11.99 -0.07
C ASN A 10 -1.26 11.99 -0.32
N PHE A 11 -2.04 11.25 0.47
CA PHE A 11 -3.44 10.95 0.13
C PHE A 11 -4.43 11.16 1.29
N GLU A 12 -4.05 11.82 2.40
CA GLU A 12 -4.98 12.10 3.52
C GLU A 12 -6.28 12.79 3.10
N HIS A 13 -6.25 13.59 2.02
CA HIS A 13 -7.41 14.31 1.51
C HIS A 13 -8.47 13.41 0.85
N VAL A 14 -8.12 12.16 0.52
CA VAL A 14 -9.00 11.17 -0.15
C VAL A 14 -9.13 9.85 0.62
N ILE A 15 -8.24 9.59 1.58
CA ILE A 15 -8.28 8.39 2.42
C ILE A 15 -9.42 8.51 3.43
N GLU A 16 -10.38 7.60 3.38
CA GLU A 16 -11.39 7.45 4.44
C GLU A 16 -10.79 6.80 5.69
N SER A 17 -9.99 5.75 5.53
CA SER A 17 -9.29 5.09 6.64
C SER A 17 -8.07 4.28 6.18
N VAL A 18 -7.14 4.04 7.11
CA VAL A 18 -6.02 3.10 6.94
C VAL A 18 -6.09 2.07 8.04
N ALA A 19 -6.07 0.79 7.66
CA ALA A 19 -6.05 -0.32 8.60
C ALA A 19 -4.77 -1.14 8.44
N LEU A 20 -4.13 -1.48 9.56
CA LEU A 20 -2.98 -2.37 9.61
C LEU A 20 -3.43 -3.73 10.15
N PHE A 21 -3.37 -4.75 9.29
CA PHE A 21 -3.69 -6.12 9.67
C PHE A 21 -2.39 -6.89 9.94
N PRO A 22 -2.16 -7.37 11.18
CA PRO A 22 -1.08 -8.32 11.43
C PRO A 22 -1.24 -9.54 10.52
N SER A 23 -0.13 -10.04 10.00
CA SER A 23 -0.14 -11.19 9.10
C SER A 23 1.02 -12.12 9.38
N ASP A 24 0.80 -13.39 9.08
CA ASP A 24 1.77 -14.45 9.30
C ASP A 24 2.58 -14.77 8.03
N GLU A 25 3.59 -15.63 8.19
CA GLU A 25 4.34 -16.28 7.10
C GLU A 25 5.02 -15.32 6.11
N GLY A 26 5.44 -14.15 6.59
CA GLY A 26 6.16 -13.18 5.78
C GLY A 26 5.30 -12.52 4.71
N ARG A 27 3.97 -12.65 4.79
CA ARG A 27 3.00 -11.94 3.98
C ARG A 27 3.14 -10.44 4.20
N PHE A 28 3.09 -9.70 3.09
CA PHE A 28 2.97 -8.26 3.09
C PHE A 28 2.15 -7.91 1.86
N GLU A 29 0.94 -7.42 2.10
CA GLU A 29 -0.04 -7.15 1.07
C GLU A 29 -0.66 -5.78 1.31
N VAL A 30 -0.92 -5.07 0.21
CA VAL A 30 -1.57 -3.78 0.21
C VAL A 30 -2.74 -3.84 -0.74
N SER A 31 -3.91 -3.46 -0.23
CA SER A 31 -5.14 -3.41 -0.99
C SER A 31 -5.79 -2.04 -0.82
N VAL A 32 -6.43 -1.55 -1.88
CA VAL A 32 -7.22 -0.31 -1.88
C VAL A 32 -8.65 -0.68 -2.25
N ASN A 33 -9.61 -0.32 -1.40
CA ASN A 33 -11.03 -0.67 -1.58
C ASN A 33 -11.26 -2.17 -1.86
N GLY A 34 -10.50 -3.03 -1.19
CA GLY A 34 -10.55 -4.49 -1.36
C GLY A 34 -9.79 -5.04 -2.59
N GLN A 35 -9.30 -4.19 -3.48
CA GLN A 35 -8.50 -4.59 -4.63
C GLN A 35 -7.02 -4.71 -4.25
N LEU A 36 -6.42 -5.88 -4.48
CA LEU A 36 -5.00 -6.13 -4.24
C LEU A 36 -4.13 -5.28 -5.18
N VAL A 37 -3.29 -4.42 -4.60
CA VAL A 37 -2.36 -3.52 -5.32
C VAL A 37 -0.95 -4.10 -5.31
N TYR A 38 -0.55 -4.73 -4.20
CA TYR A 38 0.77 -5.32 -4.05
C TYR A 38 0.72 -6.57 -3.18
N SER A 39 1.50 -7.60 -3.55
CA SER A 39 1.77 -8.76 -2.70
C SER A 39 3.24 -9.17 -2.77
N LYS A 40 3.91 -9.19 -1.61
CA LYS A 40 5.29 -9.65 -1.48
C LYS A 40 5.47 -11.09 -1.91
N LEU A 41 4.49 -11.95 -1.64
CA LEU A 41 4.55 -13.36 -2.01
C LEU A 41 4.48 -13.54 -3.53
N GLN A 42 3.67 -12.72 -4.22
CA GLN A 42 3.58 -12.71 -5.69
C GLN A 42 4.84 -12.11 -6.33
N ALA A 43 5.31 -10.96 -5.81
CA ALA A 43 6.50 -10.28 -6.31
C ALA A 43 7.81 -11.02 -5.97
N LYS A 44 7.77 -11.96 -5.01
CA LYS A 44 8.93 -12.66 -4.44
C LYS A 44 10.01 -11.73 -3.86
N ARG A 45 9.64 -10.50 -3.50
CA ARG A 45 10.48 -9.49 -2.86
C ARG A 45 9.60 -8.54 -2.05
N HIS A 46 10.21 -7.74 -1.17
CA HIS A 46 9.50 -6.61 -0.58
C HIS A 46 9.34 -5.48 -1.59
N ALA A 47 8.38 -4.58 -1.35
CA ALA A 47 8.21 -3.40 -2.17
C ALA A 47 9.42 -2.48 -2.03
N GLU A 48 9.81 -1.87 -3.15
CA GLU A 48 10.80 -0.81 -3.19
C GLU A 48 10.21 0.49 -2.62
N ALA A 49 11.08 1.40 -2.19
CA ALA A 49 10.66 2.68 -1.65
C ALA A 49 9.85 3.46 -2.71
N GLY A 50 8.65 3.92 -2.33
CA GLY A 50 7.74 4.65 -3.22
C GLY A 50 6.99 3.80 -4.25
N GLU A 51 7.30 2.51 -4.41
CA GLU A 51 6.64 1.63 -5.39
C GLU A 51 5.12 1.59 -5.17
N ILE A 52 4.68 1.36 -3.93
CA ILE A 52 3.26 1.27 -3.57
C ILE A 52 2.56 2.63 -3.70
N VAL A 53 3.22 3.72 -3.29
CA VAL A 53 2.69 5.09 -3.42
C VAL A 53 2.43 5.40 -4.89
N ASN A 54 3.37 5.07 -5.78
CA ASN A 54 3.23 5.27 -7.22
C ASN A 54 2.11 4.42 -7.83
N LEU A 55 1.90 3.20 -7.34
CA LEU A 55 0.78 2.35 -7.78
C LEU A 55 -0.56 2.97 -7.37
N ILE A 56 -0.70 3.43 -6.13
CA ILE A 56 -1.93 4.05 -5.63
C ILE A 56 -2.19 5.41 -6.30
N HIS A 57 -1.16 6.22 -6.53
CA HIS A 57 -1.28 7.49 -7.25
C HIS A 57 -1.93 7.29 -8.62
N LYS A 58 -1.55 6.24 -9.36
CA LYS A 58 -2.16 5.92 -10.67
C LYS A 58 -3.62 5.49 -10.57
N MET A 59 -4.07 5.02 -9.41
CA MET A 59 -5.46 4.63 -9.17
C MET A 59 -6.34 5.80 -8.75
N VAL A 60 -5.76 6.79 -8.06
CA VAL A 60 -6.49 7.92 -7.46
C VAL A 60 -6.50 9.14 -8.38
N GLU A 61 -5.37 9.45 -9.01
CA GLU A 61 -5.19 10.68 -9.82
C GLU A 61 -4.97 10.38 -11.32
N GLY A 62 -5.06 9.10 -11.70
CA GLY A 62 -4.91 8.63 -13.08
C GLY A 62 -6.17 8.79 -13.93
#